data_AF-A0A8J6XT24-F1
#
_entry.id   AF-A0A8J6XT24-F1
#
_cell.length_a   1.000
_cell.length_b   1.000
_cell.length_c   1.000
_cell.angle_alpha   90.00
_cell.angle_beta   90.00
_cell.angle_gamma   90.00
#
_symmetry.space_group_name_H-M   'P 1'
#
loop_
_entity.id
_entity.type
_entity.pdbx_description
1 polymer ?
#
loop_
_entity_poly.entity_id
_entity_poly.type
_entity_poly.pdbx_seq_one_letter_code
_entity_poly.pdbx_strand_id
1 'polypeptide(L)'
;MTSKPTGRHSGFVVATVVAAMLFSAPQVAAQQAARPSVFMVPNVEAGPEIPATKAAVWIDVLSEGFEGAFPTGAWFVFDYDGAFNGEHMWAADDFKPHSGTYSAWPAAAGANAVDPESGSYPDNCWTWMVYGPFDLSGSTGAQLQFFYWNLSEFGHDTLSWGASADGTSFDIAATISGDSLGWQLVNFNLASYVGDPSVWVAFIFQSDGSGTFQGPFVDDVVLQVTDPAMVFVDGFETGDTASWSSSVGEPPVPTDCNPIANTGCEGGDKCTFIVTSEDPFTGITGCAGDGAVDVGGACSRDAGTGVDD
;
A
#
# COMPACT_ATOMS: atom_id res chain seq x y z
N MET A 1 20.52 -63.31 65.96
CA MET A 1 21.49 -62.20 66.04
C MET A 1 21.27 -61.35 64.80
N THR A 2 20.42 -60.31 64.84
CA THR A 2 20.77 -58.86 65.06
C THR A 2 21.95 -58.42 64.17
N SER A 3 21.87 -57.47 63.23
CA SER A 3 21.31 -56.12 63.32
C SER A 3 21.14 -55.42 61.94
N LYS A 4 20.32 -54.35 61.89
CA LYS A 4 20.30 -53.20 60.92
C LYS A 4 21.21 -52.06 61.50
N PRO A 5 21.42 -50.82 60.95
CA PRO A 5 20.78 -50.09 59.82
C PRO A 5 21.70 -49.18 58.90
N THR A 6 21.29 -48.88 57.64
CA THR A 6 20.84 -47.58 57.00
C THR A 6 21.83 -46.57 56.38
N GLY A 7 21.49 -46.08 55.15
CA GLY A 7 21.82 -44.76 54.54
C GLY A 7 21.58 -44.74 53.00
N ARG A 8 20.46 -44.18 52.48
CA ARG A 8 20.24 -42.89 51.70
C ARG A 8 21.11 -42.72 50.43
N HIS A 9 20.59 -42.41 49.21
CA HIS A 9 19.82 -41.23 48.74
C HIS A 9 19.02 -41.55 47.44
N SER A 10 17.70 -41.29 47.38
CA SER A 10 17.00 -40.13 46.77
C SER A 10 16.80 -40.20 45.24
N GLY A 11 15.62 -40.69 44.82
CA GLY A 11 15.02 -40.46 43.51
C GLY A 11 13.99 -39.34 43.56
N PHE A 12 13.84 -38.59 42.48
CA PHE A 12 12.92 -37.45 42.35
C PHE A 12 11.76 -37.87 41.43
N VAL A 13 10.54 -37.87 41.97
CA VAL A 13 9.28 -38.07 41.24
C VAL A 13 8.66 -36.68 41.08
N VAL A 14 8.37 -36.26 39.85
CA VAL A 14 7.62 -35.03 39.57
C VAL A 14 6.14 -35.36 39.58
N ALA A 15 5.43 -34.80 40.56
CA ALA A 15 3.98 -34.92 40.71
C ALA A 15 3.28 -33.73 40.03
N THR A 16 2.29 -34.05 39.20
CA THR A 16 1.33 -33.11 38.61
C THR A 16 0.43 -32.54 39.70
N VAL A 17 0.39 -31.21 39.85
CA VAL A 17 -0.56 -30.49 40.70
C VAL A 17 -1.53 -29.72 39.81
N VAL A 18 -2.81 -30.09 39.85
CA VAL A 18 -3.92 -29.32 39.28
C VAL A 18 -4.39 -28.34 40.35
N ALA A 19 -4.20 -27.04 40.11
CA ALA A 19 -4.69 -25.97 40.98
C ALA A 19 -6.01 -25.40 40.42
N ALA A 20 -7.11 -25.62 41.13
CA ALA A 20 -8.39 -24.95 40.88
C ALA A 20 -8.35 -23.55 41.51
N MET A 21 -8.49 -22.50 40.70
CA MET A 21 -8.66 -21.12 41.18
C MET A 21 -10.14 -20.78 41.31
N LEU A 22 -10.59 -20.55 42.55
CA LEU A 22 -11.88 -19.95 42.87
C LEU A 22 -11.75 -18.42 42.79
N PHE A 23 -12.45 -17.78 41.86
CA PHE A 23 -12.57 -16.32 41.83
C PHE A 23 -13.74 -15.87 42.71
N SER A 24 -13.45 -15.09 43.75
CA SER A 24 -14.42 -14.42 44.61
C SER A 24 -14.70 -13.02 44.06
N ALA A 25 -15.98 -12.68 43.85
CA ALA A 25 -16.39 -11.38 43.32
C ALA A 25 -16.22 -10.25 44.37
N PRO A 26 -15.79 -9.03 43.97
CA PRO A 26 -15.67 -7.92 44.90
C PRO A 26 -17.04 -7.27 45.17
N GLN A 27 -17.32 -6.97 46.45
CA GLN A 27 -18.50 -6.21 46.85
C GLN A 27 -18.31 -4.71 46.57
N VAL A 28 -19.29 -4.07 45.93
CA VAL A 28 -19.34 -2.63 45.70
C VAL A 28 -19.91 -1.95 46.96
N ALA A 29 -19.10 -1.15 47.64
CA ALA A 29 -19.55 -0.25 48.70
C ALA A 29 -19.98 1.10 48.09
N ALA A 30 -21.22 1.51 48.31
CA ALA A 30 -21.73 2.81 47.89
C ALA A 30 -21.09 3.94 48.71
N GLN A 31 -20.32 4.81 48.05
CA GLN A 31 -19.87 6.08 48.64
C GLN A 31 -20.90 7.18 48.37
N GLN A 32 -21.30 7.83 49.46
CA GLN A 32 -22.30 8.90 49.52
C GLN A 32 -21.75 10.21 48.93
N ALA A 33 -22.50 10.82 48.01
CA ALA A 33 -22.12 12.04 47.29
C ALA A 33 -21.97 13.25 48.23
N ALA A 34 -20.77 13.84 48.27
CA ALA A 34 -20.51 15.16 48.83
C ALA A 34 -20.56 16.22 47.70
N ARG A 35 -21.16 17.38 47.98
CA ARG A 35 -21.41 18.49 47.04
C ARG A 35 -20.08 19.17 46.62
N PRO A 36 -19.93 19.66 45.38
CA PRO A 36 -18.69 20.31 44.95
C PRO A 36 -18.62 21.75 45.46
N SER A 37 -17.48 22.10 46.08
CA SER A 37 -17.08 23.49 46.32
C SER A 37 -16.42 24.03 45.04
N VAL A 38 -16.89 25.19 44.57
CA VAL A 38 -16.32 25.87 43.39
C VAL A 38 -14.95 26.43 43.76
N PHE A 39 -13.89 25.84 43.21
CA PHE A 39 -12.54 26.39 43.24
C PHE A 39 -12.36 27.22 41.95
N MET A 40 -12.20 28.54 42.07
CA MET A 40 -11.80 29.39 40.95
C MET A 40 -10.33 29.09 40.63
N VAL A 41 -10.08 28.50 39.47
CA VAL A 41 -8.72 28.31 38.93
C VAL A 41 -8.25 29.68 38.41
N PRO A 42 -7.08 30.20 38.84
CA PRO A 42 -6.53 31.42 38.27
C PRO A 42 -6.12 31.17 36.81
N ASN A 43 -6.35 32.17 35.96
CA ASN A 43 -6.03 32.15 34.54
C ASN A 43 -4.55 31.84 34.32
N VAL A 44 -4.24 30.65 33.82
CA VAL A 44 -2.87 30.26 33.44
C VAL A 44 -2.60 30.90 32.09
N GLU A 45 -1.69 31.85 32.02
CA GLU A 45 -1.22 32.40 30.73
C GLU A 45 -0.62 31.27 29.91
N ALA A 46 -1.03 31.16 28.64
CA ALA A 46 -0.54 30.17 27.70
C ALA A 46 0.99 30.29 27.56
N GLY A 47 1.70 29.20 27.84
CA GLY A 47 3.13 29.09 27.55
C GLY A 47 3.39 29.06 26.03
N PRO A 48 4.66 29.24 25.58
CA PRO A 48 5.00 29.25 24.17
C PRO A 48 4.59 27.92 23.52
N GLU A 49 3.81 28.00 22.45
CA GLU A 49 3.41 26.84 21.64
C GLU A 49 4.66 26.12 21.13
N ILE A 50 4.78 24.82 21.44
CA ILE A 50 5.76 23.95 20.80
C ILE A 50 5.34 23.83 19.34
N PRO A 51 6.20 24.12 18.35
CA PRO A 51 5.81 24.01 16.95
C PRO A 51 5.38 22.58 16.65
N ALA A 52 4.12 22.41 16.24
CA ALA A 52 3.61 21.14 15.78
C ALA A 52 4.40 20.73 14.52
N THR A 53 5.13 19.62 14.59
CA THR A 53 5.70 18.98 13.41
C THR A 53 4.56 18.48 12.53
N LYS A 54 4.44 19.09 11.35
CA LYS A 54 3.53 18.72 10.27
C LYS A 54 3.65 17.23 9.95
N ALA A 55 2.56 16.48 10.12
CA ALA A 55 2.52 15.04 9.82
C ALA A 55 2.62 14.83 8.30
N ALA A 56 3.43 13.84 7.89
CA ALA A 56 3.51 13.46 6.49
C ALA A 56 2.21 12.75 6.06
N VAL A 57 1.67 13.13 4.91
CA VAL A 57 0.53 12.45 4.29
C VAL A 57 1.08 11.33 3.40
N TRP A 58 0.61 10.10 3.65
CA TRP A 58 0.93 8.95 2.82
C TRP A 58 -0.10 8.82 1.68
N ILE A 59 0.39 8.59 0.47
CA ILE A 59 -0.39 8.41 -0.74
C ILE A 59 -0.08 7.02 -1.31
N ASP A 60 -1.12 6.22 -1.56
CA ASP A 60 -1.00 4.92 -2.19
C ASP A 60 -0.73 5.11 -3.69
N VAL A 61 0.40 4.60 -4.17
CA VAL A 61 0.79 4.61 -5.59
C VAL A 61 0.74 3.21 -6.23
N LEU A 62 0.61 2.18 -5.40
CA LEU A 62 0.19 0.84 -5.77
C LEU A 62 -0.79 0.34 -4.71
N SER A 63 -1.86 -0.32 -5.15
CA SER A 63 -2.72 -1.16 -4.32
C SER A 63 -3.09 -2.39 -5.13
N GLU A 64 -2.64 -3.55 -4.67
CA GLU A 64 -2.89 -4.85 -5.29
C GLU A 64 -3.41 -5.83 -4.22
N GLY A 65 -4.67 -6.24 -4.38
CA GLY A 65 -5.31 -7.25 -3.53
C GLY A 65 -5.64 -8.52 -4.31
N PHE A 66 -5.14 -8.68 -5.54
CA PHE A 66 -5.28 -9.88 -6.37
C PHE A 66 -6.71 -10.26 -6.78
N GLU A 67 -7.71 -9.41 -6.50
CA GLU A 67 -9.13 -9.64 -6.83
C GLU A 67 -9.47 -9.52 -8.33
N GLY A 68 -8.52 -9.05 -9.13
CA GLY A 68 -8.66 -8.85 -10.57
C GLY A 68 -7.92 -9.90 -11.40
N ALA A 69 -7.84 -9.65 -12.71
CA ALA A 69 -6.89 -10.39 -13.53
C ALA A 69 -5.46 -10.10 -13.04
N PHE A 70 -4.66 -11.15 -12.88
CA PHE A 70 -3.27 -11.05 -12.46
C PHE A 70 -2.42 -12.03 -13.26
N PRO A 71 -1.22 -11.62 -13.75
CA PRO A 71 -0.63 -10.29 -13.62
C PRO A 71 -1.30 -9.24 -14.51
N THR A 72 -1.36 -7.99 -14.03
CA THR A 72 -1.78 -6.81 -14.80
C THR A 72 -0.91 -5.60 -14.47
N GLY A 73 -1.07 -4.50 -15.21
CA GLY A 73 -0.28 -3.28 -14.97
C GLY A 73 1.21 -3.52 -15.22
N ALA A 74 2.04 -3.08 -14.28
CA ALA A 74 3.50 -3.23 -14.33
C ALA A 74 4.00 -4.49 -13.59
N TRP A 75 3.12 -5.40 -13.20
CA TRP A 75 3.52 -6.71 -12.70
C TRP A 75 4.21 -7.53 -13.78
N PHE A 76 5.37 -8.05 -13.45
CA PHE A 76 6.12 -9.01 -14.24
C PHE A 76 6.37 -10.26 -13.40
N VAL A 77 5.81 -11.39 -13.83
CA VAL A 77 5.95 -12.69 -13.17
C VAL A 77 6.71 -13.64 -14.07
N PHE A 78 7.59 -14.44 -13.48
CA PHE A 78 8.40 -15.39 -14.25
C PHE A 78 8.97 -16.49 -13.36
N ASP A 79 9.26 -17.62 -14.00
CA ASP A 79 10.12 -18.66 -13.45
C ASP A 79 11.59 -18.32 -13.79
N TYR A 80 12.44 -18.22 -12.77
CA TYR A 80 13.83 -17.82 -12.91
C TYR A 80 14.68 -18.90 -13.59
N ASP A 81 14.36 -20.18 -13.37
CA ASP A 81 15.05 -21.30 -14.05
C ASP A 81 14.35 -21.74 -15.35
N GLY A 82 13.23 -21.07 -15.67
CA GLY A 82 12.45 -21.29 -16.89
C GLY A 82 11.62 -22.56 -16.79
N ALA A 83 11.77 -23.46 -17.75
CA ALA A 83 11.04 -24.73 -17.77
C ALA A 83 11.90 -25.91 -17.30
N PHE A 84 13.05 -25.65 -16.67
CA PHE A 84 14.04 -26.69 -16.37
C PHE A 84 13.51 -27.70 -15.35
N ASN A 85 12.81 -27.22 -14.31
CA ASN A 85 12.17 -28.04 -13.29
C ASN A 85 10.63 -28.06 -13.39
N GLY A 86 10.09 -27.61 -14.53
CA GLY A 86 8.68 -27.24 -14.69
C GLY A 86 8.54 -25.73 -14.67
N GLU A 87 7.61 -25.18 -15.46
CA GLU A 87 7.38 -23.73 -15.50
C GLU A 87 6.27 -23.38 -14.50
N HIS A 88 6.68 -22.74 -13.41
CA HIS A 88 5.80 -22.29 -12.33
C HIS A 88 5.90 -20.76 -12.19
N MET A 89 4.77 -20.09 -12.04
CA MET A 89 4.73 -18.64 -11.89
C MET A 89 3.73 -18.24 -10.81
N TRP A 90 4.00 -17.09 -10.20
CA TRP A 90 3.06 -16.43 -9.32
C TRP A 90 1.76 -16.10 -10.07
N ALA A 91 0.63 -16.43 -9.44
CA ALA A 91 -0.67 -15.93 -9.86
C ALA A 91 -1.61 -15.75 -8.67
N ALA A 92 -2.74 -15.06 -8.92
CA ALA A 92 -3.84 -14.98 -7.98
C ALA A 92 -4.56 -16.33 -7.90
N ASP A 93 -4.85 -16.77 -6.67
CA ASP A 93 -5.54 -18.01 -6.36
C ASP A 93 -6.56 -17.79 -5.24
N ASP A 94 -7.70 -18.48 -5.27
CA ASP A 94 -8.80 -18.30 -4.32
C ASP A 94 -8.61 -19.11 -3.02
N PHE A 95 -7.55 -19.93 -2.95
CA PHE A 95 -7.19 -20.59 -1.74
C PHE A 95 -6.49 -19.61 -0.79
N LYS A 96 -7.09 -19.49 0.40
CA LYS A 96 -6.50 -18.84 1.57
C LYS A 96 -6.11 -17.36 1.32
N PRO A 97 -7.07 -16.48 0.98
CA PRO A 97 -6.88 -15.04 0.96
C PRO A 97 -6.64 -14.45 2.38
N HIS A 98 -6.00 -13.29 2.46
CA HIS A 98 -5.99 -12.48 3.68
C HIS A 98 -7.21 -11.57 3.72
N SER A 99 -7.46 -10.87 2.61
CA SER A 99 -8.66 -10.06 2.40
C SER A 99 -9.31 -10.44 1.07
N GLY A 100 -10.58 -10.09 0.88
CA GLY A 100 -11.27 -10.43 -0.38
C GLY A 100 -11.42 -11.95 -0.61
N THR A 101 -11.10 -12.37 -1.84
CA THR A 101 -11.32 -13.71 -2.38
C THR A 101 -10.02 -14.36 -2.83
N TYR A 102 -9.04 -13.58 -3.27
CA TYR A 102 -7.81 -14.07 -3.88
C TYR A 102 -6.57 -13.64 -3.11
N SER A 103 -5.50 -14.42 -3.19
CA SER A 103 -4.14 -13.99 -2.82
C SER A 103 -3.12 -14.55 -3.80
N ALA A 104 -1.91 -14.01 -3.82
CA ALA A 104 -0.87 -14.47 -4.71
C ALA A 104 -0.19 -15.74 -4.17
N TRP A 105 0.00 -16.73 -5.04
CA TRP A 105 0.66 -17.99 -4.74
C TRP A 105 1.69 -18.36 -5.83
N PRO A 106 2.90 -18.86 -5.48
CA PRO A 106 4.07 -18.88 -6.37
C PRO A 106 4.03 -19.89 -7.52
N ALA A 107 3.06 -20.79 -7.55
CA ALA A 107 2.95 -21.84 -8.58
C ALA A 107 1.53 -21.97 -9.17
N ALA A 108 0.70 -20.92 -9.05
CA ALA A 108 -0.67 -20.90 -9.57
C ALA A 108 -0.74 -20.64 -11.10
N ALA A 109 0.37 -20.29 -11.75
CA ALA A 109 0.47 -20.11 -13.20
C ALA A 109 1.70 -20.80 -13.80
N GLY A 110 1.85 -20.68 -15.13
CA GLY A 110 2.86 -21.38 -15.93
C GLY A 110 2.34 -22.68 -16.55
N ALA A 111 3.12 -23.28 -17.45
CA ALA A 111 2.73 -24.54 -18.11
C ALA A 111 2.54 -25.71 -17.12
N ASN A 112 3.11 -25.60 -15.92
CA ASN A 112 3.03 -26.60 -14.86
C ASN A 112 2.29 -26.08 -13.62
N ALA A 113 1.41 -25.08 -13.77
CA ALA A 113 0.57 -24.56 -12.69
C ALA A 113 -0.07 -25.66 -11.85
N VAL A 114 -0.11 -25.46 -10.54
CA VAL A 114 -0.79 -26.33 -9.58
C VAL A 114 -1.75 -25.52 -8.71
N ASP A 115 -2.69 -26.21 -8.09
CA ASP A 115 -3.73 -25.61 -7.26
C ASP A 115 -3.42 -25.87 -5.77
N PRO A 116 -3.20 -24.82 -4.95
CA PRO A 116 -2.88 -24.93 -3.53
C PRO A 116 -4.01 -25.51 -2.67
N GLU A 117 -5.27 -25.52 -3.11
CA GLU A 117 -6.36 -26.22 -2.41
C GLU A 117 -6.17 -27.75 -2.47
N SER A 118 -5.59 -28.23 -3.57
CA SER A 118 -5.40 -29.66 -3.85
C SER A 118 -4.00 -30.18 -3.52
N GLY A 119 -3.03 -29.30 -3.28
CA GLY A 119 -1.61 -29.65 -3.23
C GLY A 119 -0.72 -28.73 -2.40
N SER A 120 0.56 -28.73 -2.75
CA SER A 120 1.63 -27.94 -2.14
C SER A 120 2.47 -27.37 -3.28
N TYR A 121 3.31 -26.37 -3.01
CA TYR A 121 4.21 -25.86 -4.05
C TYR A 121 5.12 -26.99 -4.56
N PRO A 122 5.52 -26.99 -5.83
CA PRO A 122 6.46 -27.99 -6.36
C PRO A 122 7.87 -27.89 -5.76
N ASP A 123 8.60 -29.01 -5.77
CA ASP A 123 10.05 -29.02 -5.54
C ASP A 123 10.76 -28.19 -6.63
N ASN A 124 11.89 -27.57 -6.28
CA ASN A 124 12.75 -26.78 -7.18
C ASN A 124 12.05 -25.60 -7.87
N CYS A 125 11.03 -25.00 -7.24
CA CYS A 125 10.46 -23.74 -7.71
C CYS A 125 11.50 -22.62 -7.55
N TRP A 126 11.57 -21.72 -8.52
CA TRP A 126 12.31 -20.46 -8.37
C TRP A 126 11.56 -19.33 -9.07
N THR A 127 10.53 -18.81 -8.41
CA THR A 127 9.56 -17.95 -9.07
C THR A 127 9.56 -16.54 -8.50
N TRP A 128 9.37 -15.56 -9.38
CA TRP A 128 9.42 -14.14 -9.05
C TRP A 128 8.13 -13.46 -9.45
N MET A 129 7.68 -12.50 -8.63
CA MET A 129 6.78 -11.44 -9.07
C MET A 129 7.39 -10.08 -8.72
N VAL A 130 7.50 -9.23 -9.74
CA VAL A 130 8.17 -7.93 -9.66
C VAL A 130 7.19 -6.85 -10.11
N TYR A 131 7.12 -5.74 -9.39
CA TYR A 131 6.39 -4.56 -9.85
C TYR A 131 7.35 -3.38 -10.00
N GLY A 132 7.23 -2.66 -11.11
CA GLY A 132 7.89 -1.38 -11.32
C GLY A 132 8.14 -1.06 -12.79
N PRO A 133 8.83 0.05 -13.09
CA PRO A 133 9.41 0.97 -12.12
C PRO A 133 8.39 1.92 -11.46
N PHE A 134 8.67 2.33 -10.23
CA PHE A 134 8.09 3.49 -9.55
C PHE A 134 9.03 4.69 -9.67
N ASP A 135 8.46 5.88 -9.87
CA ASP A 135 9.19 7.15 -9.76
C ASP A 135 9.06 7.68 -8.32
N LEU A 136 10.16 7.63 -7.57
CA LEU A 136 10.24 8.14 -6.20
C LEU A 136 11.02 9.47 -6.12
N SER A 137 11.31 10.12 -7.26
CA SER A 137 12.17 11.31 -7.33
C SER A 137 11.63 12.52 -6.53
N GLY A 138 10.32 12.68 -6.47
CA GLY A 138 9.63 13.72 -5.71
C GLY A 138 9.25 13.33 -4.27
N SER A 139 9.47 12.08 -3.89
CA SER A 139 9.02 11.56 -2.60
C SER A 139 9.96 12.00 -1.46
N THR A 140 9.44 12.06 -0.23
CA THR A 140 10.22 12.27 1.00
C THR A 140 10.25 11.06 1.92
N GLY A 141 9.51 10.03 1.55
CA GLY A 141 9.30 8.78 2.27
C GLY A 141 8.63 7.80 1.32
N ALA A 142 9.00 6.53 1.43
CA ALA A 142 8.42 5.47 0.64
C ALA A 142 8.42 4.18 1.49
N GLN A 143 7.34 3.42 1.41
CA GLN A 143 7.22 2.13 2.08
C GLN A 143 6.34 1.17 1.28
N LEU A 144 6.65 -0.12 1.37
CA LEU A 144 5.81 -1.20 0.86
C LEU A 144 5.20 -1.95 2.04
N GLN A 145 3.88 -2.01 2.10
CA GLN A 145 3.13 -2.82 3.05
C GLN A 145 2.49 -4.00 2.34
N PHE A 146 2.48 -5.16 2.99
CA PHE A 146 1.78 -6.35 2.49
C PHE A 146 1.58 -7.34 3.63
N PHE A 147 0.66 -8.27 3.44
CA PHE A 147 0.51 -9.44 4.30
C PHE A 147 1.15 -10.66 3.66
N TYR A 148 1.81 -11.48 4.47
CA TYR A 148 2.22 -12.81 4.05
C TYR A 148 1.77 -13.87 5.05
N TRP A 149 1.52 -15.06 4.54
CA TRP A 149 1.43 -16.27 5.35
C TRP A 149 2.35 -17.31 4.75
N ASN A 150 3.08 -18.01 5.61
CA ASN A 150 4.05 -18.98 5.17
C ASN A 150 3.92 -20.28 5.95
N LEU A 151 3.93 -21.38 5.21
CA LEU A 151 4.19 -22.71 5.72
C LEU A 151 5.02 -23.39 4.64
N SER A 152 6.31 -23.52 4.91
CA SER A 152 7.34 -24.00 3.99
C SER A 152 8.37 -24.84 4.75
N GLU A 153 9.25 -25.56 4.06
CA GLU A 153 10.32 -26.30 4.74
C GLU A 153 11.27 -25.34 5.45
N PHE A 154 11.38 -25.50 6.77
CA PHE A 154 12.16 -24.61 7.61
C PHE A 154 13.65 -24.68 7.27
N GLY A 155 14.23 -23.56 6.82
CA GLY A 155 15.64 -23.43 6.48
C GLY A 155 16.01 -23.87 5.06
N HIS A 156 15.03 -24.28 4.25
CA HIS A 156 15.23 -24.81 2.90
C HIS A 156 14.44 -24.01 1.87
N ASP A 157 13.13 -23.91 2.09
CA ASP A 157 12.22 -23.24 1.17
C ASP A 157 11.93 -21.83 1.69
N THR A 158 12.08 -20.83 0.82
CA THR A 158 12.14 -19.45 1.25
C THR A 158 11.21 -18.53 0.49
N LEU A 159 10.54 -17.65 1.22
CA LEU A 159 9.94 -16.43 0.70
C LEU A 159 10.89 -15.27 1.01
N SER A 160 11.24 -14.50 -0.01
CA SER A 160 12.04 -13.28 0.11
C SER A 160 11.35 -12.09 -0.53
N TRP A 161 11.68 -10.90 -0.06
CA TRP A 161 11.29 -9.65 -0.71
C TRP A 161 12.42 -8.63 -0.69
N GLY A 162 12.40 -7.75 -1.68
CA GLY A 162 13.46 -6.76 -1.87
C GLY A 162 13.06 -5.66 -2.83
N ALA A 163 14.00 -4.75 -3.07
CA ALA A 163 13.84 -3.65 -4.01
C ALA A 163 15.07 -3.49 -4.90
N SER A 164 14.92 -2.79 -6.02
CA SER A 164 15.98 -2.55 -6.99
C SER A 164 15.90 -1.14 -7.56
N ALA A 165 17.05 -0.55 -7.87
CA ALA A 165 17.18 0.73 -8.56
C ALA A 165 17.44 0.58 -10.07
N ASP A 166 17.64 -0.66 -10.56
CA ASP A 166 17.95 -0.93 -11.97
C ASP A 166 17.05 -2.01 -12.62
N GLY A 167 16.18 -2.64 -11.83
CA GLY A 167 15.25 -3.68 -12.26
C GLY A 167 15.90 -5.05 -12.47
N THR A 168 17.20 -5.20 -12.17
CA THR A 168 17.98 -6.42 -12.41
C THR A 168 18.71 -6.93 -11.17
N SER A 169 19.22 -6.02 -10.33
CA SER A 169 19.92 -6.31 -9.09
C SER A 169 19.01 -5.92 -7.92
N PHE A 170 18.52 -6.90 -7.16
CA PHE A 170 17.62 -6.67 -6.04
C PHE A 170 18.35 -6.78 -4.71
N ASP A 171 18.24 -5.74 -3.88
CA ASP A 171 18.65 -5.79 -2.48
C ASP A 171 17.56 -6.50 -1.68
N ILE A 172 17.88 -7.70 -1.20
CA ILE A 172 16.95 -8.52 -0.42
C ILE A 172 16.86 -7.97 1.00
N ALA A 173 15.66 -7.52 1.37
CA ALA A 173 15.40 -6.93 2.68
C ALA A 173 15.20 -8.01 3.75
N ALA A 174 14.52 -9.10 3.40
CA ALA A 174 14.35 -10.25 4.28
C ALA A 174 14.10 -11.54 3.49
N THR A 175 14.41 -12.65 4.16
CA THR A 175 14.18 -14.02 3.70
C THR A 175 13.64 -14.79 4.90
N ILE A 176 12.51 -15.47 4.72
CA ILE A 176 11.84 -16.27 5.75
C ILE A 176 11.56 -17.69 5.24
N SER A 177 11.43 -18.63 6.17
CA SER A 177 11.07 -20.03 5.93
C SER A 177 10.32 -20.58 7.14
N GLY A 178 9.74 -21.78 7.02
CA GLY A 178 8.97 -22.42 8.09
C GLY A 178 7.54 -21.91 8.19
N ASP A 179 6.99 -21.92 9.41
CA ASP A 179 5.61 -21.56 9.73
C ASP A 179 5.53 -20.13 10.31
N SER A 180 4.76 -19.25 9.66
CA SER A 180 4.52 -17.87 10.13
C SER A 180 3.44 -17.77 11.20
N LEU A 181 2.80 -18.89 11.56
CA LEU A 181 1.73 -19.01 12.56
C LEU A 181 0.52 -18.11 12.28
N GLY A 182 0.25 -17.83 11.01
CA GLY A 182 -0.81 -16.92 10.58
C GLY A 182 -0.30 -15.82 9.65
N TRP A 183 -1.23 -14.95 9.27
CA TRP A 183 -0.93 -13.79 8.44
C TRP A 183 -0.11 -12.78 9.23
N GLN A 184 0.97 -12.30 8.62
CA GLN A 184 1.91 -11.35 9.18
C GLN A 184 1.94 -10.11 8.30
N LEU A 185 1.77 -8.93 8.92
CA LEU A 185 1.98 -7.66 8.25
C LEU A 185 3.47 -7.35 8.14
N VAL A 186 3.92 -6.99 6.94
CA VAL A 186 5.24 -6.44 6.69
C VAL A 186 5.11 -4.96 6.37
N ASN A 187 5.99 -4.15 6.97
CA ASN A 187 6.25 -2.79 6.52
C ASN A 187 7.73 -2.71 6.09
N PHE A 188 7.96 -2.80 4.79
CA PHE A 188 9.27 -2.72 4.16
C PHE A 188 9.58 -1.26 3.84
N ASN A 189 10.57 -0.71 4.56
CA ASN A 189 11.03 0.65 4.38
C ASN A 189 11.83 0.81 3.07
N LEU A 190 11.38 1.70 2.19
CA LEU A 190 12.01 2.03 0.91
C LEU A 190 12.76 3.38 0.95
N ALA A 191 13.04 3.94 2.13
CA ALA A 191 13.69 5.23 2.28
C ALA A 191 15.04 5.35 1.55
N SER A 192 15.78 4.24 1.35
CA SER A 192 17.03 4.23 0.59
C SER A 192 16.85 4.46 -0.91
N TYR A 193 15.62 4.29 -1.42
CA TYR A 193 15.27 4.48 -2.83
C TYR A 193 14.53 5.79 -3.10
N VAL A 194 14.23 6.57 -2.05
CA VAL A 194 13.62 7.90 -2.21
C VAL A 194 14.58 8.81 -2.99
N GLY A 195 14.04 9.53 -3.97
CA GLY A 195 14.83 10.34 -4.91
C GLY A 195 15.20 9.62 -6.21
N ASP A 196 15.00 8.30 -6.29
CA ASP A 196 15.26 7.52 -7.50
C ASP A 196 14.04 7.52 -8.45
N PRO A 197 14.21 7.84 -9.75
CA PRO A 197 13.11 7.84 -10.71
C PRO A 197 12.69 6.44 -11.19
N SER A 198 13.41 5.38 -10.79
CA SER A 198 13.12 4.02 -11.25
C SER A 198 13.41 2.98 -10.16
N VAL A 199 12.35 2.59 -9.44
CA VAL A 199 12.44 1.63 -8.34
C VAL A 199 11.53 0.44 -8.59
N TRP A 200 12.02 -0.78 -8.37
CA TRP A 200 11.21 -2.00 -8.44
C TRP A 200 11.13 -2.65 -7.08
N VAL A 201 10.05 -3.38 -6.84
CA VAL A 201 9.89 -4.27 -5.68
C VAL A 201 9.68 -5.70 -6.17
N ALA A 202 10.18 -6.68 -5.43
CA ALA A 202 10.07 -8.08 -5.79
C ALA A 202 9.65 -8.94 -4.61
N PHE A 203 8.88 -9.97 -4.92
CA PHE A 203 8.62 -11.13 -4.07
C PHE A 203 9.17 -12.37 -4.78
N ILE A 204 9.88 -13.20 -4.04
CA ILE A 204 10.68 -14.30 -4.58
C ILE A 204 10.37 -15.54 -3.76
N PHE A 205 9.98 -16.62 -4.42
CA PHE A 205 9.87 -17.92 -3.78
C PHE A 205 10.90 -18.89 -4.37
N GLN A 206 11.58 -19.60 -3.50
CA GLN A 206 12.52 -20.65 -3.89
C GLN A 206 12.33 -21.89 -3.03
N SER A 207 12.16 -23.06 -3.64
CA SER A 207 12.12 -24.35 -2.95
C SER A 207 13.28 -25.26 -3.36
N ASP A 208 13.63 -26.21 -2.49
CA ASP A 208 14.65 -27.22 -2.73
C ASP A 208 14.08 -28.50 -3.38
N GLY A 209 14.87 -29.57 -3.45
CA GLY A 209 14.50 -30.81 -4.13
C GLY A 209 13.53 -31.73 -3.37
N SER A 210 13.01 -31.32 -2.22
CA SER A 210 12.04 -32.08 -1.42
C SER A 210 11.27 -31.17 -0.45
N GLY A 211 10.30 -31.74 0.29
CA GLY A 211 9.79 -31.06 1.50
C GLY A 211 8.75 -29.97 1.24
N THR A 212 7.79 -30.22 0.35
CA THR A 212 6.79 -29.19 -0.03
C THR A 212 5.68 -28.98 1.00
N PHE A 213 5.15 -27.74 1.07
CA PHE A 213 4.03 -27.35 1.93
C PHE A 213 3.07 -26.36 1.23
N GLN A 214 2.10 -25.81 1.97
CA GLN A 214 1.04 -24.97 1.38
C GLN A 214 1.49 -23.55 1.02
N GLY A 215 2.38 -22.92 1.79
CA GLY A 215 2.75 -21.52 1.59
C GLY A 215 3.94 -21.35 0.65
N PRO A 216 4.30 -20.12 0.25
CA PRO A 216 3.81 -18.85 0.76
C PRO A 216 2.56 -18.32 0.05
N PHE A 217 1.83 -17.45 0.75
CA PHE A 217 0.80 -16.58 0.18
C PHE A 217 1.16 -15.13 0.47
N VAL A 218 0.90 -14.23 -0.48
CA VAL A 218 1.09 -12.78 -0.36
C VAL A 218 -0.21 -12.08 -0.73
N ASP A 219 -0.60 -11.06 0.05
CA ASP A 219 -1.85 -10.34 -0.16
C ASP A 219 -1.77 -8.88 0.31
N ASP A 220 -2.74 -8.05 -0.10
CA ASP A 220 -2.89 -6.63 0.25
C ASP A 220 -1.59 -5.81 0.08
N VAL A 221 -0.98 -5.88 -1.10
CA VAL A 221 0.26 -5.17 -1.42
C VAL A 221 -0.03 -3.70 -1.70
N VAL A 222 0.53 -2.81 -0.88
CA VAL A 222 0.37 -1.36 -1.00
C VAL A 222 1.74 -0.69 -0.97
N LEU A 223 2.07 0.07 -2.02
CA LEU A 223 3.21 0.99 -1.99
C LEU A 223 2.70 2.38 -1.69
N GLN A 224 3.25 2.99 -0.65
CA GLN A 224 2.90 4.35 -0.23
C GLN A 224 4.11 5.26 -0.33
N VAL A 225 3.88 6.50 -0.71
CA VAL A 225 4.87 7.56 -0.72
C VAL A 225 4.39 8.78 0.06
N THR A 226 5.32 9.60 0.54
CA THR A 226 5.00 10.93 1.07
C THR A 226 5.42 12.00 0.08
N ASP A 227 4.46 12.82 -0.34
CA ASP A 227 4.74 13.99 -1.15
C ASP A 227 4.85 15.23 -0.25
N PRO A 228 6.00 15.95 -0.22
CA PRO A 228 6.12 17.19 0.53
C PRO A 228 5.20 18.31 0.03
N ALA A 229 4.73 18.26 -1.23
CA ALA A 229 3.88 19.24 -1.88
C ALA A 229 2.38 19.02 -1.63
N MET A 230 1.95 17.77 -1.41
CA MET A 230 0.54 17.42 -1.09
C MET A 230 0.20 17.62 0.38
N VAL A 231 0.64 18.73 0.95
CA VAL A 231 0.12 19.18 2.22
C VAL A 231 -0.92 20.22 1.87
N PHE A 232 -2.18 19.81 1.93
CA PHE A 232 -3.25 20.76 2.15
C PHE A 232 -2.95 21.45 3.48
N VAL A 233 -2.25 22.58 3.41
CA VAL A 233 -2.39 23.63 4.40
C VAL A 233 -3.78 24.18 4.15
N ASP A 234 -4.82 23.50 4.65
CA ASP A 234 -5.98 24.28 5.03
C ASP A 234 -5.51 25.15 6.19
N GLY A 235 -5.74 26.46 6.09
CA GLY A 235 -5.31 27.42 7.10
C GLY A 235 -6.13 27.33 8.38
N PHE A 236 -6.61 26.14 8.78
CA PHE A 236 -7.67 26.06 9.77
C PHE A 236 -7.18 26.17 11.22
N GLU A 237 -5.91 25.86 11.50
CA GLU A 237 -5.38 25.90 12.88
C GLU A 237 -4.81 27.27 13.31
N THR A 238 -4.69 28.23 12.40
CA THR A 238 -4.31 29.62 12.75
C THR A 238 -5.50 30.57 12.78
N GLY A 239 -6.72 30.08 12.52
CA GLY A 239 -7.90 30.91 12.28
C GLY A 239 -7.74 31.84 11.08
N ASP A 240 -6.75 31.57 10.22
CA ASP A 240 -6.45 32.40 9.07
C ASP A 240 -7.33 31.98 7.90
N THR A 241 -8.47 32.63 7.80
CA THR A 241 -9.37 32.52 6.65
C THR A 241 -8.88 33.30 5.42
N ALA A 242 -7.66 33.86 5.42
CA ALA A 242 -7.16 34.68 4.33
C ALA A 242 -7.03 33.94 2.98
N SER A 243 -6.93 32.61 2.97
CA SER A 243 -6.93 31.83 1.72
C SER A 243 -8.34 31.53 1.18
N TRP A 244 -9.40 31.85 1.93
CA TRP A 244 -10.81 31.79 1.50
C TRP A 244 -11.62 33.00 1.99
N SER A 245 -10.99 34.17 2.05
CA SER A 245 -11.69 35.45 2.22
C SER A 245 -11.64 36.21 0.91
N SER A 246 -12.83 36.41 0.36
CA SER A 246 -13.14 37.28 -0.77
C SER A 246 -12.23 38.50 -0.84
N SER A 247 -11.50 38.61 -1.95
CA SER A 247 -10.78 39.82 -2.34
C SER A 247 -11.76 40.99 -2.44
N VAL A 248 -11.85 41.80 -1.38
CA VAL A 248 -12.40 43.15 -1.45
C VAL A 248 -11.22 44.10 -1.55
N GLY A 249 -10.91 44.51 -2.78
CA GLY A 249 -10.10 45.70 -3.05
C GLY A 249 -8.78 45.46 -3.77
N GLU A 250 -8.83 45.11 -5.06
CA GLU A 250 -7.86 45.46 -6.13
C GLU A 250 -8.67 45.31 -7.45
N PRO A 251 -8.38 46.07 -8.53
CA PRO A 251 -9.30 46.36 -9.64
C PRO A 251 -9.69 45.10 -10.45
N PRO A 252 -10.79 45.13 -11.22
CA PRO A 252 -11.37 43.93 -11.82
C PRO A 252 -10.40 43.30 -12.84
N VAL A 253 -9.85 42.14 -12.48
CA VAL A 253 -9.14 41.25 -13.40
C VAL A 253 -10.15 40.18 -13.85
N PRO A 254 -10.32 39.91 -15.16
CA PRO A 254 -11.33 38.96 -15.64
C PRO A 254 -11.06 37.53 -15.14
N THR A 255 -12.15 36.91 -14.73
CA THR A 255 -12.35 35.57 -14.15
C THR A 255 -11.96 34.41 -15.06
N ASP A 256 -11.40 33.34 -14.50
CA ASP A 256 -11.13 32.08 -15.20
C ASP A 256 -12.39 31.51 -15.87
N CYS A 257 -12.19 30.95 -17.06
CA CYS A 257 -13.20 30.33 -17.92
C CYS A 257 -13.80 29.07 -17.26
N ASN A 258 -15.13 29.05 -17.04
CA ASN A 258 -15.88 27.86 -16.61
C ASN A 258 -16.81 27.34 -17.72
N PRO A 259 -16.56 26.13 -18.28
CA PRO A 259 -17.32 25.59 -19.41
C PRO A 259 -18.66 24.99 -19.01
N ILE A 260 -18.86 24.67 -17.72
CA ILE A 260 -20.12 24.14 -17.19
C ILE A 260 -21.13 25.28 -17.01
N ALA A 261 -20.66 26.42 -16.49
CA ALA A 261 -21.50 27.59 -16.25
C ALA A 261 -21.54 28.57 -17.43
N ASN A 262 -20.65 28.41 -18.42
CA ASN A 262 -20.38 29.37 -19.50
C ASN A 262 -20.16 30.79 -18.95
N THR A 263 -19.34 30.89 -17.92
CA THR A 263 -18.97 32.14 -17.25
C THR A 263 -17.46 32.33 -17.30
N GLY A 264 -16.98 33.56 -17.13
CA GLY A 264 -15.54 33.85 -17.13
C GLY A 264 -15.07 34.67 -18.32
N CYS A 265 -15.77 34.58 -19.45
CA CYS A 265 -15.40 35.24 -20.69
C CYS A 265 -16.09 36.60 -20.87
N GLU A 266 -15.46 37.50 -21.64
CA GLU A 266 -16.03 38.81 -21.96
C GLU A 266 -17.30 38.67 -22.82
N GLY A 267 -18.12 39.73 -22.85
CA GLY A 267 -19.40 39.71 -23.55
C GLY A 267 -19.23 39.47 -25.05
N GLY A 268 -19.65 38.29 -25.52
CA GLY A 268 -19.49 37.85 -26.91
C GLY A 268 -18.56 36.64 -27.07
N ASP A 269 -17.96 36.15 -25.99
CA ASP A 269 -17.13 34.95 -25.97
C ASP A 269 -17.81 33.83 -25.16
N LYS A 270 -17.53 32.57 -25.51
CA LYS A 270 -17.95 31.39 -24.76
C LYS A 270 -16.76 30.67 -24.17
N CYS A 271 -17.00 30.06 -23.01
CA CYS A 271 -16.01 29.20 -22.40
C CYS A 271 -16.03 27.82 -23.06
N THR A 272 -14.90 27.39 -23.63
CA THR A 272 -14.76 26.11 -24.32
C THR A 272 -13.42 25.44 -24.04
N PHE A 273 -13.30 24.16 -24.39
CA PHE A 273 -12.02 23.46 -24.45
C PHE A 273 -11.34 23.77 -25.78
N ILE A 274 -10.12 24.30 -25.72
CA ILE A 274 -9.28 24.66 -26.87
C ILE A 274 -8.19 23.61 -27.00
N VAL A 275 -8.18 22.89 -28.12
CA VAL A 275 -7.15 21.89 -28.42
C VAL A 275 -5.83 22.60 -28.69
N THR A 276 -4.77 22.19 -28.00
CA THR A 276 -3.41 22.76 -28.11
C THR A 276 -2.41 21.81 -28.78
N SER A 277 -2.74 20.53 -28.92
CA SER A 277 -2.01 19.54 -29.74
C SER A 277 -2.95 18.38 -30.07
N GLU A 278 -2.80 17.77 -31.25
CA GLU A 278 -3.60 16.63 -31.68
C GLU A 278 -2.92 15.28 -31.45
N ASP A 279 -1.58 15.26 -31.31
CA ASP A 279 -0.81 14.05 -31.00
C ASP A 279 0.39 14.37 -30.09
N PRO A 280 0.28 14.14 -28.77
CA PRO A 280 -0.91 13.67 -28.07
C PRO A 280 -2.01 14.74 -28.04
N PHE A 281 -3.28 14.30 -27.93
CA PHE A 281 -4.42 15.19 -27.78
C PHE A 281 -4.33 15.94 -26.44
N THR A 282 -4.03 17.24 -26.48
CA THR A 282 -3.97 18.11 -25.31
C THR A 282 -4.79 19.36 -25.55
N GLY A 283 -5.27 20.00 -24.50
CA GLY A 283 -5.98 21.26 -24.60
C GLY A 283 -6.14 21.94 -23.26
N ILE A 284 -6.60 23.19 -23.32
CA ILE A 284 -6.84 24.06 -22.18
C ILE A 284 -8.26 24.62 -22.22
N THR A 285 -8.81 24.96 -21.06
CA THR A 285 -10.08 25.68 -20.99
C THR A 285 -9.82 27.17 -21.23
N GLY A 286 -10.52 27.76 -22.20
CA GLY A 286 -10.30 29.16 -22.59
C GLY A 286 -11.50 29.79 -23.28
N CYS A 287 -11.47 31.12 -23.36
CA CYS A 287 -12.50 31.91 -24.02
C CYS A 287 -12.30 31.89 -25.53
N ALA A 288 -13.34 31.49 -26.26
CA ALA A 288 -13.39 31.59 -27.71
C ALA A 288 -14.52 32.53 -28.10
N GLY A 289 -14.29 33.40 -29.08
CA GLY A 289 -15.34 34.25 -29.63
C GLY A 289 -16.56 33.44 -30.02
N ASP A 290 -17.76 33.97 -29.81
CA ASP A 290 -19.03 33.38 -30.22
C ASP A 290 -19.11 33.38 -31.75
N GLY A 291 -18.33 32.48 -32.36
CA GLY A 291 -18.50 32.06 -33.72
C GLY A 291 -19.75 31.21 -33.75
N ALA A 292 -20.85 31.77 -34.23
CA ALA A 292 -21.83 30.95 -34.91
C ALA A 292 -21.12 30.25 -36.06
N VAL A 293 -20.58 29.06 -35.83
CA VAL A 293 -20.29 28.13 -36.92
C VAL A 293 -21.65 27.70 -37.42
N ASP A 294 -22.00 28.17 -38.62
CA ASP A 294 -23.17 27.69 -39.35
C ASP A 294 -23.18 26.15 -39.31
N VAL A 295 -24.37 25.55 -39.29
CA VAL A 295 -24.51 24.09 -39.26
C VAL A 295 -23.70 23.47 -40.42
N GLY A 296 -22.54 22.88 -40.09
CA GLY A 296 -21.52 22.39 -41.03
C GLY A 296 -20.11 22.99 -40.90
N GLY A 297 -19.90 24.00 -40.04
CA GLY A 297 -18.63 24.73 -39.93
C GLY A 297 -17.67 24.30 -38.80
N ALA A 298 -18.11 23.45 -37.87
CA ALA A 298 -17.20 22.77 -36.95
C ALA A 298 -16.88 21.39 -37.56
N CYS A 299 -15.61 21.19 -37.93
CA CYS A 299 -15.10 20.02 -38.66
C CYS A 299 -15.61 19.89 -40.11
N SER A 300 -15.22 20.79 -41.02
CA SER A 300 -15.24 20.46 -42.45
C SER A 300 -13.90 19.79 -42.82
N ARG A 301 -13.90 18.46 -42.92
CA ARG A 301 -12.85 17.73 -43.64
C ARG A 301 -12.70 18.32 -45.03
N ASP A 302 -11.59 18.98 -45.31
CA ASP A 302 -11.31 19.39 -46.68
C ASP A 302 -10.92 18.16 -47.50
N ALA A 303 -11.67 17.88 -48.57
CA ALA A 303 -11.52 16.65 -49.36
C ALA A 303 -10.25 16.61 -50.24
N GLY A 304 -9.33 17.57 -50.06
CA GLY A 304 -8.20 17.79 -50.95
C GLY A 304 -6.80 17.51 -50.37
N THR A 305 -6.58 17.69 -49.07
CA THR A 305 -5.21 17.69 -48.50
C THR A 305 -5.04 16.85 -47.24
N GLY A 306 -6.11 16.51 -46.53
CA GLY A 306 -6.05 15.57 -45.40
C GLY A 306 -5.21 16.01 -44.20
N VAL A 307 -4.98 17.33 -44.00
CA VAL A 307 -4.32 17.87 -42.80
C VAL A 307 -5.02 19.20 -42.42
N ASP A 308 -5.34 19.39 -41.13
CA ASP A 308 -5.89 20.62 -40.52
C ASP A 308 -4.72 21.50 -40.01
N ASP A 309 -4.83 22.82 -40.14
CA ASP A 309 -3.95 23.85 -39.52
C ASP A 309 -4.59 24.39 -38.22
#